data_AF-X1I853-F1
#
_entry.id   AF-X1I853-F1
#
_cell.length_a   1.000
_cell.length_b   1.000
_cell.length_c   1.000
_cell.angle_alpha   90.00
_cell.angle_beta   90.00
_cell.angle_gamma   90.00
#
_symmetry.space_group_name_H-M   'P 1'
#
loop_
_entity.id
_entity.type
_entity.pdbx_description
1 polymer ?
#
loop_
_entity_poly.entity_id
_entity_poly.type
_entity_poly.pdbx_seq_one_letter_code
_entity_poly.pdbx_strand_id
1 'polypeptide(L)'
;FNRLKAFQVGGLTNTYQVPFFVAACDYTLIGDEMLAAGAYLSGDPEQISTIATEDVFKILFVAIILIGAVLTAAGSNAILSLLGI
;
A
#
# COMPACT_ATOMS: atom_id res chain seq x y z
N PHE A 1 -5.12 14.05 26.58
CA PHE A 1 -4.02 13.12 26.25
C PHE A 1 -2.65 13.75 26.47
N ASN A 2 -2.34 14.91 25.87
CA ASN A 2 -1.10 15.67 26.14
C ASN A 2 -0.86 16.00 27.64
N ARG A 3 -1.95 16.16 28.42
CA ARG A 3 -1.90 16.33 29.89
C ARG A 3 -1.29 15.15 30.66
N LEU A 4 -1.34 13.94 30.10
CA LEU A 4 -0.79 12.72 30.68
C LEU A 4 0.56 12.34 30.06
N LYS A 5 1.11 13.16 29.14
CA LYS A 5 2.33 12.86 28.35
C LYS A 5 2.30 11.48 27.68
N ALA A 6 1.11 11.03 27.28
CA ALA A 6 0.93 9.78 26.56
C ALA A 6 1.05 10.01 25.05
N PHE A 7 1.74 9.10 24.37
CA PHE A 7 1.88 9.10 22.91
C PHE A 7 0.57 8.71 22.24
N GLN A 8 0.10 9.49 21.27
CA GLN A 8 -1.12 9.18 20.53
C GLN A 8 -0.82 8.67 19.13
N VAL A 9 -1.31 7.46 18.87
CA VAL A 9 -1.37 6.87 17.54
C VAL A 9 -2.84 6.77 17.13
N GLY A 10 -3.19 7.31 15.98
CA GLY A 10 -4.54 7.27 15.44
C GLY A 10 -4.52 7.41 13.93
N GLY A 11 -5.69 7.48 13.30
CA GLY A 11 -5.79 7.72 11.87
C GLY A 11 -7.15 7.31 11.34
N LEU A 12 -7.31 7.39 10.02
CA LEU A 12 -8.49 6.88 9.32
C LEU A 12 -8.19 6.65 7.84
N THR A 13 -8.96 5.77 7.21
CA THR A 13 -8.83 5.46 5.77
C THR A 13 -9.46 6.53 4.88
N ASN A 14 -10.33 7.39 5.42
CA ASN A 14 -10.95 8.47 4.66
C ASN A 14 -10.05 9.71 4.61
N THR A 15 -9.54 10.03 3.42
CA THR A 15 -8.61 11.14 3.16
C THR A 15 -9.11 12.51 3.65
N TYR A 16 -10.42 12.76 3.61
CA TYR A 16 -10.97 14.05 4.03
C TYR A 16 -10.82 14.32 5.54
N GLN A 17 -10.72 13.26 6.35
CA GLN A 17 -10.64 13.38 7.80
C GLN A 17 -9.21 13.25 8.34
N VAL A 18 -8.26 12.82 7.50
CA VAL A 18 -6.83 12.70 7.86
C VAL A 18 -6.26 13.99 8.47
N PRO A 19 -6.55 15.22 7.97
CA PRO A 19 -5.99 16.45 8.54
C PRO A 19 -6.36 16.67 10.01
N PHE A 20 -7.54 16.21 10.44
CA PHE A 20 -7.96 16.30 11.84
C PHE A 20 -7.10 15.41 12.74
N PHE A 21 -6.81 14.18 12.30
CA PHE A 21 -5.96 13.26 13.06
C PHE A 21 -4.50 13.71 13.08
N VAL A 22 -4.01 14.31 11.99
CA VAL A 22 -2.67 14.93 11.96
C VAL A 22 -2.56 16.06 12.99
N ALA A 23 -3.62 16.84 13.23
CA ALA A 23 -3.62 17.90 14.23
C ALA A 23 -3.83 17.41 15.66
N ALA A 24 -4.46 16.23 15.85
CA ALA A 24 -4.85 15.70 17.16
C ALA A 24 -3.89 14.65 17.73
N CYS A 25 -3.19 13.90 16.87
CA CYS A 25 -2.34 12.77 17.22
C CYS A 25 -0.87 13.05 16.89
N ASP A 26 0.05 12.49 17.68
CA ASP A 26 1.50 12.59 17.45
C ASP A 26 1.93 11.73 16.24
N TYR A 27 1.27 10.58 16.05
CA TYR A 27 1.40 9.74 14.86
C TYR A 27 0.03 9.48 14.25
N THR A 28 -0.07 9.82 12.96
CA THR A 28 -1.27 9.56 12.15
C THR A 28 -0.97 8.51 11.10
N LEU A 29 -1.64 7.36 11.21
CA LEU A 29 -1.64 6.30 10.21
C LEU A 29 -2.51 6.72 9.03
N ILE A 30 -1.99 6.60 7.81
CA ILE A 30 -2.68 7.03 6.59
C ILE A 30 -2.79 5.86 5.61
N GLY A 31 -3.97 5.70 5.01
CA GLY A 31 -4.18 4.70 3.95
C GLY A 31 -3.90 3.27 4.43
N ASP A 32 -2.99 2.58 3.74
CA ASP A 32 -2.64 1.18 4.01
C ASP A 32 -2.01 0.95 5.37
N GLU A 33 -1.41 1.97 5.99
CA GLU A 33 -0.84 1.86 7.33
C GLU A 33 -1.94 1.58 8.38
N MET A 34 -3.14 2.13 8.17
CA MET A 34 -4.30 1.85 9.03
C MET A 34 -4.78 0.41 8.87
N LEU A 35 -4.78 -0.11 7.64
CA LEU A 35 -5.19 -1.47 7.32
C LEU A 35 -4.21 -2.49 7.89
N ALA A 36 -2.91 -2.23 7.74
CA ALA A 36 -1.86 -3.04 8.34
C ALA A 36 -1.96 -3.03 9.89
N ALA A 37 -2.08 -1.85 10.51
CA ALA A 37 -2.24 -1.75 11.95
C ALA A 37 -3.48 -2.49 12.46
N GLY A 38 -4.62 -2.36 11.75
CA GLY A 38 -5.85 -3.10 12.04
C GLY A 38 -5.65 -4.61 11.95
N ALA A 39 -5.07 -5.11 10.86
CA ALA A 39 -4.80 -6.54 10.68
C ALA A 39 -3.85 -7.11 11.76
N TYR A 40 -2.79 -6.37 12.09
CA TYR A 40 -1.86 -6.76 13.16
C TYR A 40 -2.50 -6.76 14.55
N LEU A 41 -3.39 -5.80 14.84
CA LEU A 41 -4.09 -5.71 16.13
C LEU A 41 -5.19 -6.77 16.27
N SER A 42 -5.91 -7.06 15.18
CA SER A 42 -6.92 -8.13 15.15
C SER A 42 -6.27 -9.52 15.29
N GLY A 43 -5.02 -9.67 14.84
CA GLY A 43 -4.29 -10.94 14.89
C GLY A 43 -4.81 -11.98 13.90
N ASP A 44 -5.64 -11.56 12.95
CA ASP A 44 -6.24 -12.45 11.95
C ASP A 44 -5.21 -12.79 10.86
N PRO A 45 -4.80 -14.07 10.74
CA PRO A 45 -3.74 -14.46 9.80
C PRO A 45 -4.12 -14.23 8.34
N GLU A 46 -5.41 -14.29 8.01
CA GLU A 46 -5.92 -14.04 6.66
C GLU A 46 -5.69 -12.58 6.23
N GLN A 47 -6.02 -11.62 7.09
CA GLN A 47 -5.82 -10.20 6.79
C GLN A 47 -4.34 -9.84 6.69
N ILE A 48 -3.52 -10.36 7.60
CA ILE A 48 -2.06 -10.14 7.59
C ILE A 48 -1.45 -10.70 6.30
N SER A 49 -1.87 -11.91 5.88
CA SER A 49 -1.38 -12.54 4.66
C SER A 49 -1.78 -11.79 3.39
N THR A 50 -2.97 -11.17 3.39
CA THR A 50 -3.47 -10.36 2.26
C THR A 50 -2.58 -9.14 2.03
N ILE A 51 -2.29 -8.37 3.10
CA ILE A 51 -1.43 -7.18 3.03
C ILE A 51 -0.03 -7.56 2.52
N ALA A 52 0.56 -8.65 3.06
CA ALA A 52 1.89 -9.09 2.64
C ALA A 52 1.94 -9.55 1.17
N THR A 53 0.89 -10.23 0.71
CA THR A 53 0.77 -10.68 -0.67
C THR A 53 0.61 -9.50 -1.62
N GLU A 54 -0.18 -8.49 -1.23
CA GLU A 54 -0.36 -7.27 -2.03
C GLU A 54 0.97 -6.59 -2.37
N ASP A 55 1.86 -6.40 -1.39
CA ASP A 55 3.15 -5.76 -1.61
C ASP A 55 4.07 -6.55 -2.53
N VAL A 56 4.07 -7.89 -2.40
CA VAL A 56 4.87 -8.78 -3.26
C VAL A 56 4.38 -8.71 -4.71
N PHE A 57 3.07 -8.78 -4.93
CA PHE A 57 2.49 -8.73 -6.27
C PHE A 57 2.65 -7.35 -6.91
N LYS A 58 2.53 -6.27 -6.13
CA LYS A 58 2.77 -4.89 -6.60
C LYS A 58 4.17 -4.76 -7.22
N ILE A 59 5.19 -5.29 -6.55
CA ILE A 59 6.58 -5.30 -7.07
C ILE A 59 6.71 -6.19 -8.31
N LEU A 60 6.11 -7.38 -8.30
CA LEU A 60 6.12 -8.30 -9.44
C LEU A 60 5.53 -7.65 -10.70
N PHE A 61 4.37 -7.00 -10.58
CA PHE A 61 3.72 -6.33 -11.70
C PHE A 61 4.53 -5.14 -12.20
N VAL A 62 5.13 -4.33 -11.30
CA VAL A 62 6.05 -3.25 -11.70
C VAL A 62 7.23 -3.80 -12.51
N ALA A 63 7.80 -4.92 -12.11
CA ALA A 63 8.90 -5.56 -12.85
C ALA A 63 8.46 -6.03 -14.26
N ILE A 64 7.30 -6.68 -14.37
CA ILE A 64 6.75 -7.13 -15.66
C ILE A 64 6.49 -5.94 -16.58
N ILE A 65 5.89 -4.87 -16.06
CA ILE A 65 5.62 -3.63 -16.82
C ILE A 65 6.93 -3.02 -17.32
N LEU A 66 7.97 -2.94 -16.48
CA LEU A 66 9.27 -2.41 -16.87
C LEU A 66 9.93 -3.25 -17.97
N ILE A 67 9.90 -4.58 -17.85
CA ILE A 67 10.43 -5.48 -18.88
C ILE A 67 9.68 -5.29 -20.19
N GLY A 68 8.34 -5.23 -20.14
CA GLY A 68 7.51 -4.99 -21.31
C GLY A 68 7.77 -3.64 -21.98
N ALA A 69 7.94 -2.59 -21.18
CA ALA A 69 8.26 -1.25 -21.66
C ALA A 69 9.63 -1.20 -22.35
N VAL A 70 10.65 -1.86 -21.77
CA VAL A 70 12.00 -1.93 -22.36
C VAL A 70 12.00 -2.73 -23.66
N LEU A 71 11.33 -3.90 -23.71
CA LEU A 71 11.23 -4.71 -24.93
C LEU A 71 10.52 -3.95 -26.07
N THR A 72 9.46 -3.21 -25.72
CA THR A 72 8.72 -2.37 -26.68
C THR A 72 9.60 -1.21 -27.17
N ALA A 73 10.33 -0.55 -26.27
CA ALA A 73 11.24 0.54 -26.62
C ALA A 73 12.43 0.08 -27.48
N ALA A 74 12.89 -1.16 -27.32
CA ALA A 74 13.92 -1.78 -28.14
C ALA A 74 13.42 -2.25 -29.54
N GLY A 75 12.15 -2.01 -29.88
CA GLY A 75 11.58 -2.36 -31.18
C GLY A 75 11.22 -3.84 -31.35
N SER A 76 11.16 -4.61 -30.26
CA SER A 76 10.76 -6.02 -30.30
C SER A 76 9.23 -6.12 -30.42
N ASN A 77 8.73 -6.71 -31.51
CA ASN A 77 7.31 -7.04 -31.68
C ASN A 77 6.88 -8.28 -30.87
N ALA A 78 7.75 -8.81 -30.00
CA ALA A 78 7.48 -10.03 -29.24
C ALA A 78 6.19 -9.93 -28.39
N ILE A 79 5.92 -8.75 -27.83
CA ILE A 79 4.74 -8.48 -27.02
C ILE A 79 3.47 -8.45 -27.89
N LEU A 80 3.53 -7.83 -29.07
CA LEU A 80 2.43 -7.80 -30.04
C LEU A 80 2.11 -9.21 -30.56
N SER A 81 3.15 -9.98 -30.93
CA SER A 81 3.00 -11.36 -31.37
C SER A 81 2.47 -12.31 -30.28
N LEU A 82 2.76 -12.03 -29.02
CA LEU A 82 2.23 -12.79 -27.88
C LEU A 82 0.77 -12.40 -27.57
N LEU A 83 0.40 -11.15 -27.83
CA LEU A 83 -0.97 -10.64 -27.69
C LEU A 83 -1.88 -10.99 -28.90
N GLY A 84 -1.30 -11.50 -29.98
CA GLY A 84 -2.04 -11.98 -31.16
C GLY A 84 -2.61 -10.87 -32.05
N ILE A 85 -2.07 -9.65 -31.94
CA ILE A 85 -2.41 -8.47 -32.74
C ILE A 85 -1.17 -8.07 -33.55
#